data_AF-A0A0A5FZS7-F1
#
_entry.id   AF-A0A0A5FZS7-F1
#
_cell.length_a   1.000
_cell.length_b   1.000
_cell.length_c   1.000
_cell.angle_alpha   90.00
_cell.angle_beta   90.00
_cell.angle_gamma   90.00
#
_symmetry.space_group_name_H-M   'P 1'
#
loop_
_entity.id
_entity.type
_entity.pdbx_description
1 polymer ?
#
loop_
_entity_poly.entity_id
_entity_poly.type
_entity_poly.pdbx_seq_one_letter_code
_entity_poly.pdbx_strand_id
1 'polypeptide(L)'
;MPNIWTHILFCEDVMDSINAPQQLNAVQPYLNLGAQGPDPFFYHNFLPWQKDTRVHEIGNALHYRHCGPFLISLIEEAANQSDETKAYVTGFVTHHILDRNTHPFINYFAGYEKNKHQAFEVIIDTIMMQRYRHMKTWKSPVYKEINVGSTLDKEIEELLNKLIAFYYPDEHKNVPTNYIKASYKDMKQALHILFDPYGWKNALLGSLVSSFSHQPIKKELDYLNEQHRTWHHSATNEEQTESFLDLYEQARAEGIEVIDELCRYWRAPTTNKKNTLTLLIDNRCYDTGKPLHLNLKNQYCNPII
;
A
#
# COMPACT_ATOMS: atom_id res chain seq x y z
N MET A 1 -0.64 -6.81 -1.96
CA MET A 1 -0.88 -5.41 -1.64
C MET A 1 -2.37 -5.15 -1.69
N PRO A 2 -3.10 -5.01 -0.55
CA PRO A 2 -4.50 -4.66 -0.55
C PRO A 2 -4.73 -3.57 -1.59
N ASN A 3 -5.82 -3.66 -2.32
CA ASN A 3 -5.93 -2.85 -3.51
C ASN A 3 -6.14 -1.37 -3.09
N ILE A 4 -6.05 -0.47 -4.06
CA ILE A 4 -5.89 0.97 -3.89
C ILE A 4 -6.87 1.63 -2.90
N TRP A 5 -8.12 1.15 -2.80
CA TRP A 5 -9.14 1.83 -2.01
C TRP A 5 -8.97 1.64 -0.51
N THR A 6 -8.62 0.43 -0.06
CA THR A 6 -8.48 0.16 1.38
C THR A 6 -7.32 0.97 1.96
N HIS A 7 -6.24 1.16 1.20
CA HIS A 7 -5.14 2.05 1.61
C HIS A 7 -5.55 3.52 1.70
N ILE A 8 -6.32 4.01 0.72
CA ILE A 8 -6.86 5.39 0.77
C ILE A 8 -7.76 5.57 2.00
N LEU A 9 -8.67 4.61 2.22
CA LEU A 9 -9.54 4.60 3.39
C LEU A 9 -8.74 4.63 4.70
N PHE A 10 -7.75 3.75 4.82
CA PHE A 10 -6.91 3.66 6.00
C PHE A 10 -6.12 4.94 6.28
N CYS A 11 -5.52 5.53 5.24
CA CYS A 11 -4.78 6.77 5.38
C CYS A 11 -5.70 7.91 5.86
N GLU A 12 -6.89 8.04 5.27
CA GLU A 12 -7.87 9.06 5.67
C GLU A 12 -8.36 8.83 7.11
N ASP A 13 -8.69 7.59 7.48
CA ASP A 13 -9.15 7.24 8.84
C ASP A 13 -8.10 7.59 9.92
N VAL A 14 -6.81 7.32 9.66
CA VAL A 14 -5.72 7.67 10.58
C VAL A 14 -5.58 9.18 10.70
N MET A 15 -5.61 9.91 9.57
CA MET A 15 -5.46 11.36 9.54
C MET A 15 -6.61 12.10 10.24
N ASP A 16 -7.83 11.63 10.07
CA ASP A 16 -9.01 12.16 10.76
C ASP A 16 -8.93 11.92 12.28
N SER A 17 -8.40 10.76 12.69
CA SER A 17 -8.31 10.38 14.10
C SER A 17 -7.33 11.23 14.92
N ILE A 18 -6.27 11.74 14.29
CA ILE A 18 -5.25 12.58 14.95
C ILE A 18 -5.54 14.09 14.85
N ASN A 19 -6.67 14.49 14.26
CA ASN A 19 -6.93 15.87 13.85
C ASN A 19 -5.73 16.45 13.08
N ALA A 20 -5.34 15.76 12.00
CA ALA A 20 -4.13 16.06 11.26
C ALA A 20 -4.03 17.54 10.86
N PRO A 21 -2.80 18.08 10.69
CA PRO A 21 -2.61 19.46 10.24
C PRO A 21 -3.40 19.74 8.97
N GLN A 22 -4.20 20.81 8.98
CA GLN A 22 -5.07 21.19 7.85
C GLN A 22 -4.32 21.31 6.52
N GLN A 23 -3.02 21.64 6.57
CA GLN A 23 -2.12 21.72 5.42
C GLN A 23 -1.99 20.38 4.68
N LEU A 24 -1.88 19.25 5.40
CA LEU A 24 -1.77 17.93 4.77
C LEU A 24 -3.10 17.51 4.12
N ASN A 25 -4.23 17.83 4.75
CA ASN A 25 -5.56 17.57 4.19
C ASN A 25 -5.85 18.42 2.94
N ALA A 26 -5.20 19.58 2.80
CA ALA A 26 -5.35 20.44 1.62
C ALA A 26 -4.72 19.84 0.36
N VAL A 27 -3.81 18.88 0.51
CA VAL A 27 -3.11 18.16 -0.59
C VAL A 27 -3.48 16.68 -0.62
N GLN A 28 -4.75 16.35 -0.34
CA GLN A 28 -5.29 14.98 -0.26
C GLN A 28 -4.85 14.01 -1.38
N PRO A 29 -4.78 14.40 -2.67
CA PRO A 29 -4.33 13.47 -3.71
C PRO A 29 -2.89 12.95 -3.50
N TYR A 30 -2.03 13.72 -2.82
CA TYR A 30 -0.68 13.30 -2.46
C TYR A 30 -0.68 12.33 -1.28
N LEU A 31 -1.56 12.51 -0.28
CA LEU A 31 -1.80 11.51 0.77
C LEU A 31 -2.27 10.19 0.14
N ASN A 32 -3.26 10.25 -0.75
CA ASN A 32 -3.84 9.08 -1.40
C ASN A 32 -2.84 8.34 -2.30
N LEU A 33 -2.02 9.09 -3.05
CA LEU A 33 -0.93 8.51 -3.84
C LEU A 33 0.17 7.93 -2.94
N GLY A 34 0.51 8.63 -1.85
CA GLY A 34 1.43 8.16 -0.83
C GLY A 34 0.97 6.86 -0.20
N ALA A 35 -0.32 6.72 0.08
CA ALA A 35 -0.94 5.51 0.65
C ALA A 35 -0.78 4.26 -0.22
N GLN A 36 -0.32 4.43 -1.46
CA GLN A 36 0.05 3.31 -2.32
C GLN A 36 1.48 2.81 -2.07
N GLY A 37 2.26 3.48 -1.24
CA GLY A 37 3.59 3.05 -0.83
C GLY A 37 4.51 2.70 -2.02
N PRO A 38 5.17 1.53 -2.01
CA PRO A 38 6.02 1.06 -3.10
C PRO A 38 5.24 0.53 -4.32
N ASP A 39 3.93 0.36 -4.22
CA ASP A 39 3.11 -0.34 -5.21
C ASP A 39 3.17 0.21 -6.63
N PRO A 40 3.29 1.54 -6.86
CA PRO A 40 3.42 2.08 -8.22
C PRO A 40 4.52 1.39 -9.03
N PHE A 41 5.60 0.90 -8.39
CA PHE A 41 6.69 0.23 -9.08
C PHE A 41 6.27 -1.08 -9.76
N PHE A 42 5.22 -1.77 -9.28
CA PHE A 42 4.69 -2.98 -9.93
C PHE A 42 3.81 -2.68 -11.15
N TYR A 43 3.39 -1.43 -11.33
CA TYR A 43 2.66 -0.99 -12.52
C TYR A 43 3.58 -0.55 -13.65
N HIS A 44 4.88 -0.34 -13.39
CA HIS A 44 5.82 0.05 -14.43
C HIS A 44 5.79 -0.98 -15.57
N ASN A 45 5.55 -0.50 -16.80
CA ASN A 45 5.44 -1.34 -17.99
C ASN A 45 4.38 -2.45 -17.88
N PHE A 46 3.18 -2.14 -17.34
CA PHE A 46 2.12 -3.14 -17.11
C PHE A 46 1.51 -3.81 -18.36
N LEU A 47 1.84 -3.36 -19.58
CA LEU A 47 1.24 -3.94 -20.79
C LEU A 47 1.86 -5.32 -21.09
N PRO A 48 1.07 -6.34 -21.49
CA PRO A 48 1.54 -7.73 -21.58
C PRO A 48 2.77 -7.99 -22.48
N TRP A 49 3.05 -7.11 -23.43
CA TRP A 49 4.21 -7.23 -24.33
C TRP A 49 5.48 -6.58 -23.78
N GLN A 50 5.39 -5.78 -22.72
CA GLN A 50 6.53 -5.18 -22.05
C GLN A 50 7.04 -6.18 -20.99
N LYS A 51 8.30 -6.61 -21.13
CA LYS A 51 8.90 -7.67 -20.29
C LYS A 51 9.92 -7.17 -19.28
N ASP A 52 10.12 -5.85 -19.20
CA ASP A 52 11.12 -5.26 -18.32
C ASP A 52 10.58 -5.15 -16.89
N THR A 53 11.00 -6.08 -16.03
CA THR A 53 10.60 -6.18 -14.63
C THR A 53 11.62 -5.56 -13.67
N ARG A 54 12.67 -4.87 -14.15
CA ARG A 54 13.74 -4.33 -13.27
C ARG A 54 13.22 -3.35 -12.24
N VAL A 55 12.17 -2.59 -12.58
CA VAL A 55 11.50 -1.68 -11.65
C VAL A 55 10.66 -2.43 -10.61
N HIS A 56 10.14 -3.62 -10.95
CA HIS A 56 9.43 -4.46 -9.98
C HIS A 56 10.36 -4.95 -8.88
N GLU A 57 11.65 -5.15 -9.18
CA GLU A 57 12.65 -5.48 -8.17
C GLU A 57 12.89 -4.36 -7.16
N ILE A 58 12.67 -3.09 -7.53
CA ILE A 58 12.64 -1.97 -6.58
C ILE A 58 11.44 -2.10 -5.64
N GLY A 59 10.26 -2.38 -6.21
CA GLY A 59 9.04 -2.65 -5.44
C GLY A 59 9.26 -3.80 -4.44
N ASN A 60 9.81 -4.92 -4.90
CA ASN A 60 10.18 -6.06 -4.05
C ASN A 60 11.18 -5.65 -2.97
N ALA A 61 12.26 -4.97 -3.33
CA ALA A 61 13.27 -4.55 -2.37
C ALA A 61 12.69 -3.71 -1.23
N LEU A 62 11.81 -2.77 -1.54
CA LEU A 62 11.13 -1.91 -0.57
C LEU A 62 10.20 -2.68 0.38
N HIS A 63 9.59 -3.78 -0.08
CA HIS A 63 8.70 -4.60 0.74
C HIS A 63 9.44 -5.55 1.70
N TYR A 64 10.69 -5.92 1.37
CA TYR A 64 11.40 -7.03 2.02
C TYR A 64 12.77 -6.69 2.61
N ARG A 65 13.33 -5.51 2.37
CA ARG A 65 14.65 -5.12 2.89
C ARG A 65 14.60 -3.68 3.36
N HIS A 66 15.36 -3.36 4.40
CA HIS A 66 15.51 -1.99 4.94
C HIS A 66 14.20 -1.22 5.16
N CYS A 67 13.07 -1.90 5.40
CA CYS A 67 11.74 -1.31 5.49
C CYS A 67 11.67 -0.14 6.48
N GLY A 68 12.07 -0.39 7.72
CA GLY A 68 12.07 0.63 8.77
C GLY A 68 13.07 1.76 8.51
N PRO A 69 14.37 1.45 8.30
CA PRO A 69 15.38 2.46 7.99
C PRO A 69 15.03 3.36 6.80
N PHE A 70 14.43 2.80 5.74
CA PHE A 70 13.98 3.57 4.58
C PHE A 70 12.86 4.55 4.95
N LEU A 71 11.83 4.09 5.68
CA LEU A 71 10.73 4.94 6.14
C LEU A 71 11.20 6.05 7.08
N ILE A 72 12.12 5.76 8.00
CA ILE A 72 12.71 6.79 8.88
C ILE A 72 13.43 7.83 8.04
N SER A 73 14.24 7.42 7.05
CA SER A 73 14.93 8.38 6.18
C SER A 73 13.97 9.23 5.35
N LEU A 74 12.86 8.65 4.86
CA LEU A 74 11.80 9.42 4.19
C LEU A 74 11.24 10.51 5.11
N ILE A 75 10.89 10.16 6.35
CA ILE A 75 10.34 11.10 7.33
C ILE A 75 11.35 12.21 7.64
N GLU A 76 12.63 11.87 7.84
CA GLU A 76 13.66 12.85 8.17
C GLU A 76 13.89 13.84 7.03
N GLU A 77 14.03 13.36 5.80
CA GLU A 77 14.30 14.22 4.66
C GLU A 77 13.10 15.09 4.28
N ALA A 78 11.88 14.59 4.46
CA ALA A 78 10.66 15.35 4.21
C ALA A 78 10.38 16.47 5.21
N ALA A 79 11.08 16.53 6.35
CA ALA A 79 10.81 17.51 7.41
C ALA A 79 10.87 18.97 6.93
N ASN A 80 11.77 19.28 5.99
CA ASN A 80 11.98 20.61 5.42
C ASN A 80 11.45 20.76 3.99
N GLN A 81 10.68 19.79 3.51
CA GLN A 81 10.11 19.76 2.16
C GLN A 81 8.69 20.33 2.13
N SER A 82 8.12 20.42 0.93
CA SER A 82 6.75 20.91 0.69
C SER A 82 5.68 20.10 1.42
N ASP A 83 4.49 20.68 1.55
CA ASP A 83 3.34 19.99 2.15
C ASP A 83 2.91 18.80 1.28
N GLU A 84 3.05 18.89 -0.04
CA GLU A 84 2.83 17.80 -1.00
C GLU A 84 3.75 16.61 -0.73
N THR A 85 5.04 16.85 -0.52
CA THR A 85 6.01 15.78 -0.21
C THR A 85 5.75 15.19 1.18
N LYS A 86 5.43 16.02 2.17
CA LYS A 86 5.02 15.55 3.50
C LYS A 86 3.78 14.69 3.44
N ALA A 87 2.76 15.11 2.71
CA ALA A 87 1.54 14.34 2.49
C ALA A 87 1.83 12.98 1.83
N TYR A 88 2.67 12.96 0.78
CA TYR A 88 3.10 11.72 0.15
C TYR A 88 3.82 10.80 1.13
N VAL A 89 4.77 11.31 1.92
CA VAL A 89 5.50 10.50 2.91
C VAL A 89 4.58 10.01 4.03
N THR A 90 3.64 10.81 4.51
CA THR A 90 2.63 10.39 5.48
C THR A 90 1.82 9.21 4.94
N GLY A 91 1.32 9.30 3.70
CA GLY A 91 0.65 8.17 3.05
C GLY A 91 1.56 6.95 2.90
N PHE A 92 2.83 7.14 2.54
CA PHE A 92 3.78 6.04 2.36
C PHE A 92 3.98 5.25 3.67
N VAL A 93 3.99 5.95 4.81
CA VAL A 93 4.08 5.32 6.14
C VAL A 93 2.79 4.56 6.47
N THR A 94 1.61 5.12 6.20
CA THR A 94 0.33 4.42 6.48
C THR A 94 0.19 3.15 5.65
N HIS A 95 0.71 3.13 4.42
CA HIS A 95 0.77 1.93 3.60
C HIS A 95 1.51 0.79 4.30
N HIS A 96 2.73 1.03 4.79
CA HIS A 96 3.53 0.02 5.52
C HIS A 96 2.77 -0.54 6.74
N ILE A 97 2.12 0.34 7.48
CA ILE A 97 1.39 -0.02 8.71
C ILE A 97 0.19 -0.91 8.38
N LEU A 98 -0.57 -0.60 7.33
CA LEU A 98 -1.69 -1.45 6.95
C LEU A 98 -1.20 -2.82 6.45
N ASP A 99 -0.20 -2.81 5.56
CA ASP A 99 0.34 -4.01 4.94
C ASP A 99 0.87 -5.00 5.97
N ARG A 100 1.73 -4.53 6.87
CA ARG A 100 2.37 -5.39 7.87
C ARG A 100 1.39 -6.05 8.83
N ASN A 101 0.18 -5.53 8.96
CA ASN A 101 -0.86 -6.11 9.81
C ASN A 101 -1.82 -7.01 9.02
N THR A 102 -2.07 -6.72 7.73
CA THR A 102 -3.13 -7.37 6.96
C THR A 102 -2.63 -8.37 5.92
N HIS A 103 -1.40 -8.23 5.40
CA HIS A 103 -0.87 -9.16 4.41
C HIS A 103 -0.81 -10.61 4.89
N PRO A 104 -0.49 -10.93 6.16
CA PRO A 104 -0.53 -12.32 6.59
C PRO A 104 -1.90 -12.98 6.41
N PHE A 105 -2.98 -12.22 6.67
CA PHE A 105 -4.36 -12.65 6.43
C PHE A 105 -4.64 -12.80 4.94
N ILE A 106 -4.30 -11.80 4.14
CA ILE A 106 -4.53 -11.79 2.69
C ILE A 106 -3.80 -12.97 2.03
N ASN A 107 -2.51 -13.16 2.32
CA ASN A 107 -1.71 -14.26 1.80
C ASN A 107 -2.29 -15.62 2.18
N TYR A 108 -2.76 -15.78 3.41
CA TYR A 108 -3.34 -17.04 3.86
C TYR A 108 -4.62 -17.39 3.10
N PHE A 109 -5.54 -16.43 2.94
CA PHE A 109 -6.85 -16.67 2.33
C PHE A 109 -6.89 -16.54 0.80
N ALA A 110 -5.94 -15.84 0.19
CA ALA A 110 -5.81 -15.77 -1.26
C ALA A 110 -4.98 -16.93 -1.84
N GLY A 111 -3.96 -17.37 -1.10
CA GLY A 111 -2.96 -18.31 -1.57
C GLY A 111 -2.02 -17.72 -2.63
N TYR A 112 -1.14 -18.58 -3.15
CA TYR A 112 -0.01 -18.17 -4.00
C TYR A 112 -0.22 -18.47 -5.50
N GLU A 113 -1.45 -18.73 -5.93
CA GLU A 113 -1.75 -19.07 -7.32
C GLU A 113 -2.07 -17.83 -8.16
N LYS A 114 -1.26 -17.58 -9.19
CA LYS A 114 -1.53 -16.58 -10.24
C LYS A 114 -1.92 -15.21 -9.65
N ASN A 115 -3.08 -14.69 -10.04
CA ASN A 115 -3.61 -13.37 -9.65
C ASN A 115 -4.69 -13.49 -8.57
N LYS A 116 -4.72 -14.60 -7.80
CA LYS A 116 -5.69 -14.76 -6.72
C LYS A 116 -5.46 -13.73 -5.63
N HIS A 117 -4.21 -13.48 -5.28
CA HIS A 117 -3.81 -12.42 -4.35
C HIS A 117 -4.48 -11.09 -4.69
N GLN A 118 -4.29 -10.58 -5.91
CA GLN A 118 -4.93 -9.35 -6.37
C GLN A 118 -6.45 -9.43 -6.42
N ALA A 119 -7.02 -10.57 -6.81
CA ALA A 119 -8.48 -10.75 -6.81
C ALA A 119 -9.08 -10.65 -5.41
N PHE A 120 -8.41 -11.21 -4.39
CA PHE A 120 -8.85 -11.12 -3.00
C PHE A 120 -8.81 -9.68 -2.50
N GLU A 121 -7.76 -8.96 -2.85
CA GLU A 121 -7.55 -7.56 -2.47
C GLU A 121 -8.58 -6.63 -3.12
N VAL A 122 -8.96 -6.88 -4.38
CA VAL A 122 -10.09 -6.20 -5.05
C VAL A 122 -11.42 -6.46 -4.34
N ILE A 123 -11.63 -7.67 -3.85
CA ILE A 123 -12.85 -8.04 -3.10
C ILE A 123 -12.86 -7.27 -1.77
N ILE A 124 -11.77 -7.29 -1.01
CA ILE A 124 -11.63 -6.57 0.25
C ILE A 124 -11.90 -5.08 0.05
N ASP A 125 -11.28 -4.44 -0.96
CA ASP A 125 -11.55 -3.05 -1.35
C ASP A 125 -13.05 -2.77 -1.52
N THR A 126 -13.71 -3.68 -2.23
CA THR A 126 -15.13 -3.53 -2.55
C THR A 126 -16.00 -3.65 -1.29
N ILE A 127 -15.67 -4.58 -0.39
CA ILE A 127 -16.38 -4.74 0.89
C ILE A 127 -16.15 -3.51 1.77
N MET A 128 -14.90 -3.09 1.94
CA MET A 128 -14.51 -1.97 2.79
C MET A 128 -15.18 -0.67 2.32
N MET A 129 -15.10 -0.33 1.04
CA MET A 129 -15.70 0.90 0.51
C MET A 129 -17.23 0.87 0.53
N GLN A 130 -17.85 -0.30 0.33
CA GLN A 130 -19.29 -0.44 0.46
C GLN A 130 -19.75 -0.29 1.92
N ARG A 131 -18.98 -0.81 2.88
CA ARG A 131 -19.26 -0.76 4.32
C ARG A 131 -19.10 0.65 4.88
N TYR A 132 -17.95 1.29 4.64
CA TYR A 132 -17.59 2.55 5.29
C TYR A 132 -17.97 3.80 4.50
N ARG A 133 -18.07 3.72 3.17
CA ARG A 133 -18.42 4.88 2.31
C ARG A 133 -19.70 4.72 1.51
N HIS A 134 -20.40 3.57 1.65
CA HIS A 134 -21.54 3.22 0.81
C HIS A 134 -21.25 3.35 -0.70
N MET A 135 -19.99 3.09 -1.07
CA MET A 135 -19.46 3.33 -2.40
C MET A 135 -19.28 2.03 -3.17
N LYS A 136 -19.73 2.03 -4.44
CA LYS A 136 -19.46 0.96 -5.39
C LYS A 136 -18.13 1.21 -6.10
N THR A 137 -17.08 0.51 -5.71
CA THR A 137 -15.71 0.65 -6.26
C THR A 137 -15.67 0.57 -7.79
N TRP A 138 -16.45 -0.33 -8.41
CA TRP A 138 -16.52 -0.47 -9.87
C TRP A 138 -17.20 0.71 -10.58
N LYS A 139 -17.94 1.58 -9.86
CA LYS A 139 -18.53 2.82 -10.39
C LYS A 139 -17.71 4.06 -10.05
N SER A 140 -16.68 3.92 -9.21
CA SER A 140 -15.83 5.01 -8.74
C SER A 140 -14.45 4.96 -9.41
N PRO A 141 -14.06 5.99 -10.18
CA PRO A 141 -12.82 5.99 -10.94
C PRO A 141 -11.61 6.32 -10.05
N VAL A 142 -11.06 5.31 -9.35
CA VAL A 142 -9.99 5.48 -8.35
C VAL A 142 -8.71 6.16 -8.84
N TYR A 143 -8.39 6.06 -10.13
CA TYR A 143 -7.26 6.78 -10.73
C TYR A 143 -7.36 8.31 -10.60
N LYS A 144 -8.54 8.85 -10.28
CA LYS A 144 -8.75 10.28 -9.98
C LYS A 144 -8.35 10.65 -8.56
N GLU A 145 -8.47 9.72 -7.61
CA GLU A 145 -8.17 9.97 -6.19
C GLU A 145 -6.66 10.10 -5.92
N ILE A 146 -5.84 9.44 -6.75
CA ILE A 146 -4.36 9.51 -6.69
C ILE A 146 -3.77 10.48 -7.72
N ASN A 147 -4.59 11.29 -8.37
CA ASN A 147 -4.14 12.15 -9.47
C ASN A 147 -3.54 13.46 -8.95
N VAL A 148 -2.21 13.50 -8.87
CA VAL A 148 -1.43 14.70 -8.50
C VAL A 148 -0.99 15.55 -9.69
N GLY A 149 -1.48 15.25 -10.91
CA GLY A 149 -1.13 15.97 -12.13
C GLY A 149 -0.64 15.06 -13.26
N SER A 150 -0.18 15.67 -14.36
CA SER A 150 0.35 14.95 -15.53
C SER A 150 1.69 14.26 -15.26
N THR A 151 2.45 14.77 -14.30
CA THR A 151 3.74 14.22 -13.83
C THR A 151 3.77 14.24 -12.31
N LEU A 152 4.51 13.31 -11.71
CA LEU A 152 4.80 13.35 -10.28
C LEU A 152 5.61 14.61 -9.93
N ASP A 153 5.37 15.14 -8.74
CA ASP A 153 6.16 16.25 -8.20
C ASP A 153 7.66 15.90 -8.18
N LYS A 154 8.49 16.92 -8.47
CA LYS A 154 9.92 16.75 -8.64
C LYS A 154 10.62 16.46 -7.30
N GLU A 155 10.18 17.08 -6.21
CA GLU A 155 10.77 16.89 -4.88
C GLU A 155 10.53 15.45 -4.39
N ILE A 156 9.33 14.90 -4.63
CA ILE A 156 9.01 13.49 -4.33
C ILE A 156 9.88 12.53 -5.16
N GLU A 157 10.03 12.79 -6.47
CA GLU A 157 10.87 11.95 -7.33
C GLU A 157 12.33 11.96 -6.86
N GLU A 158 12.89 13.14 -6.58
CA GLU A 158 14.28 13.29 -6.13
C GLU A 158 14.51 12.61 -4.78
N LEU A 159 13.57 12.77 -3.83
CA LEU A 159 13.59 12.11 -2.53
C LEU A 159 13.63 10.58 -2.67
N LEU A 160 12.67 10.00 -3.39
CA LEU A 160 12.59 8.56 -3.60
C LEU A 160 13.82 8.04 -4.33
N ASN A 161 14.24 8.70 -5.42
CA ASN A 161 15.40 8.26 -6.20
C ASN A 161 16.68 8.26 -5.34
N LYS A 162 16.89 9.30 -4.52
CA LYS A 162 18.04 9.40 -3.62
C LYS A 162 18.06 8.26 -2.61
N LEU A 163 16.95 8.03 -1.91
CA LEU A 163 16.88 7.02 -0.85
C LEU A 163 16.90 5.60 -1.43
N ILE A 164 16.27 5.37 -2.58
CA ILE A 164 16.32 4.06 -3.26
C ILE A 164 17.75 3.77 -3.72
N ALA A 165 18.48 4.75 -4.28
CA ALA A 165 19.89 4.57 -4.64
C ALA A 165 20.78 4.25 -3.44
N PHE A 166 20.47 4.82 -2.27
CA PHE A 166 21.22 4.57 -1.04
C PHE A 166 20.96 3.18 -0.44
N TYR A 167 19.70 2.78 -0.31
CA TYR A 167 19.32 1.51 0.33
C TYR A 167 19.36 0.30 -0.60
N TYR A 168 19.16 0.50 -1.91
CA TYR A 168 19.02 -0.57 -2.90
C TYR A 168 19.88 -0.29 -4.15
N PRO A 169 21.22 -0.08 -4.00
CA PRO A 169 22.09 0.32 -5.11
C PRO A 169 22.15 -0.73 -6.23
N ASP A 170 22.00 -2.02 -5.89
CA ASP A 170 22.05 -3.11 -6.86
C ASP A 170 20.81 -3.17 -7.76
N GLU A 171 19.64 -2.82 -7.23
CA GLU A 171 18.42 -2.69 -8.01
C GLU A 171 18.41 -1.35 -8.75
N HIS A 172 18.83 -0.27 -8.09
CA HIS A 172 18.83 1.09 -8.63
C HIS A 172 19.70 1.24 -9.89
N LYS A 173 20.88 0.60 -9.94
CA LYS A 173 21.77 0.64 -11.12
C LYS A 173 21.15 0.05 -12.39
N ASN A 174 20.08 -0.75 -12.25
CA ASN A 174 19.46 -1.48 -13.34
C ASN A 174 18.20 -0.79 -13.90
N VAL A 175 17.66 0.23 -13.22
CA VAL A 175 16.42 0.91 -13.61
C VAL A 175 16.67 2.16 -14.47
N PRO A 176 15.73 2.55 -15.36
CA PRO A 176 15.86 3.76 -16.18
C PRO A 176 15.73 5.05 -15.36
N THR A 177 16.33 6.16 -15.81
CA THR A 177 16.44 7.44 -15.06
C THR A 177 15.11 8.03 -14.55
N ASN A 178 13.98 7.78 -15.23
CA ASN A 178 12.66 8.34 -14.86
C ASN A 178 11.68 7.26 -14.39
N TYR A 179 12.18 6.13 -13.86
CA TYR A 179 11.35 4.98 -13.50
C TYR A 179 10.25 5.32 -12.49
N ILE A 180 10.48 6.25 -11.56
CA ILE A 180 9.50 6.67 -10.54
C ILE A 180 8.33 7.42 -11.20
N LYS A 181 8.61 8.46 -12.00
CA LYS A 181 7.59 9.17 -12.77
C LYS A 181 6.83 8.26 -13.74
N ALA A 182 7.54 7.33 -14.39
CA ALA A 182 6.92 6.34 -15.27
C ALA A 182 5.97 5.43 -14.49
N SER A 183 6.39 4.92 -13.33
CA SER A 183 5.59 4.07 -12.44
C SER A 183 4.28 4.74 -12.01
N TYR A 184 4.33 6.01 -11.60
CA TYR A 184 3.13 6.80 -11.28
C TYR A 184 2.17 6.90 -12.48
N LYS A 185 2.69 7.25 -13.66
CA LYS A 185 1.89 7.39 -14.88
C LYS A 185 1.27 6.07 -15.28
N ASP A 186 2.04 5.00 -15.23
CA ASP A 186 1.62 3.65 -15.60
C ASP A 186 0.56 3.12 -14.64
N MET A 187 0.70 3.33 -13.33
CA MET A 187 -0.33 3.00 -12.35
C MET A 187 -1.65 3.70 -12.67
N LYS A 188 -1.63 5.01 -12.91
CA LYS A 188 -2.85 5.75 -13.31
C LYS A 188 -3.46 5.22 -14.60
N GLN A 189 -2.64 4.91 -15.60
CA GLN A 189 -3.11 4.36 -16.88
C GLN A 189 -3.72 2.96 -16.69
N ALA A 190 -3.08 2.09 -15.94
CA ALA A 190 -3.58 0.75 -15.63
C ALA A 190 -4.93 0.83 -14.92
N LEU A 191 -5.04 1.63 -13.85
CA LEU A 191 -6.29 1.82 -13.12
C LEU A 191 -7.40 2.42 -14.00
N HIS A 192 -7.06 3.34 -14.91
CA HIS A 192 -8.01 3.87 -15.89
C HIS A 192 -8.49 2.80 -16.89
N ILE A 193 -7.58 1.95 -17.37
CA ILE A 193 -7.89 0.85 -18.29
C ILE A 193 -8.72 -0.22 -17.58
N LEU A 194 -8.42 -0.53 -16.32
CA LEU A 194 -9.12 -1.55 -15.53
C LEU A 194 -10.46 -1.09 -14.98
N PHE A 195 -10.72 0.23 -14.94
CA PHE A 195 -12.00 0.79 -14.56
C PHE A 195 -13.11 0.37 -15.55
N ASP A 196 -14.04 -0.47 -15.09
CA ASP A 196 -15.07 -1.08 -15.93
C ASP A 196 -16.49 -0.87 -15.36
N PRO A 197 -17.02 0.36 -15.39
CA PRO A 197 -18.28 0.68 -14.72
C PRO A 197 -19.48 -0.06 -15.30
N TYR A 198 -19.43 -0.52 -16.54
CA TYR A 198 -20.53 -1.25 -17.17
C TYR A 198 -20.25 -2.75 -17.34
N GLY A 199 -19.09 -3.24 -16.91
CA GLY A 199 -18.73 -4.66 -16.94
C GLY A 199 -18.38 -5.21 -18.33
N TRP A 200 -18.27 -4.37 -19.36
CA TRP A 200 -18.04 -4.83 -20.73
C TRP A 200 -16.61 -5.27 -20.97
N LYS A 201 -15.63 -4.66 -20.29
CA LYS A 201 -14.21 -5.06 -20.39
C LYS A 201 -14.01 -6.45 -19.81
N ASN A 202 -14.64 -6.72 -18.67
CA ASN A 202 -14.64 -8.03 -18.04
C ASN A 202 -15.39 -9.07 -18.88
N ALA A 203 -16.50 -8.70 -19.51
CA ALA A 203 -17.22 -9.60 -20.42
C ALA A 203 -16.39 -9.99 -21.65
N LEU A 204 -15.57 -9.07 -22.18
CA LEU A 204 -14.76 -9.27 -23.37
C LEU A 204 -13.40 -9.94 -23.09
N LEU A 205 -12.69 -9.48 -22.06
CA LEU A 205 -11.30 -9.86 -21.76
C LEU A 205 -11.20 -10.94 -20.68
N GLY A 206 -12.29 -11.21 -19.95
CA GLY A 206 -12.38 -12.29 -18.97
C GLY A 206 -11.26 -12.27 -17.93
N SER A 207 -10.58 -13.41 -17.78
CA SER A 207 -9.53 -13.63 -16.79
C SER A 207 -8.28 -12.76 -16.95
N LEU A 208 -8.13 -12.05 -18.08
CA LEU A 208 -7.00 -11.13 -18.28
C LEU A 208 -7.09 -9.88 -17.40
N VAL A 209 -8.30 -9.45 -17.05
CA VAL A 209 -8.54 -8.20 -16.30
C VAL A 209 -9.33 -8.41 -15.02
N SER A 210 -10.06 -9.52 -14.88
CA SER A 210 -11.01 -9.71 -13.78
C SER A 210 -10.39 -9.66 -12.39
N SER A 211 -9.17 -10.18 -12.23
CA SER A 211 -8.45 -10.16 -10.95
C SER A 211 -7.97 -8.77 -10.55
N PHE A 212 -7.95 -7.81 -11.46
CA PHE A 212 -7.43 -6.46 -11.25
C PHE A 212 -8.50 -5.37 -11.37
N SER A 213 -9.72 -5.74 -11.75
CA SER A 213 -10.83 -4.83 -12.02
C SER A 213 -11.89 -4.99 -10.93
N HIS A 214 -12.20 -3.91 -10.21
CA HIS A 214 -13.28 -3.89 -9.22
C HIS A 214 -14.62 -4.27 -9.87
N GLN A 215 -15.36 -5.16 -9.21
CA GLN A 215 -16.62 -5.72 -9.69
C GLN A 215 -17.61 -5.90 -8.53
N PRO A 216 -18.92 -5.98 -8.83
CA PRO A 216 -19.88 -6.45 -7.84
C PRO A 216 -19.49 -7.84 -7.30
N ILE A 217 -19.57 -8.01 -5.99
CA ILE A 217 -19.31 -9.28 -5.33
C ILE A 217 -20.44 -10.26 -5.69
N LYS A 218 -20.07 -11.40 -6.28
CA LYS A 218 -21.03 -12.40 -6.81
C LYS A 218 -21.30 -13.55 -5.86
N LYS A 219 -20.30 -13.91 -5.03
CA LYS A 219 -20.40 -15.02 -4.07
C LYS A 219 -20.41 -14.44 -2.67
N GLU A 220 -21.36 -14.88 -1.86
CA GLU A 220 -21.45 -14.58 -0.44
C GLU A 220 -20.54 -15.56 0.32
N LEU A 221 -19.30 -15.13 0.58
CA LEU A 221 -18.34 -15.85 1.41
C LEU A 221 -17.91 -14.93 2.55
N ASP A 222 -17.38 -15.52 3.61
CA ASP A 222 -16.78 -14.78 4.72
C ASP A 222 -15.36 -14.33 4.36
N TYR A 223 -15.25 -13.37 3.43
CA TYR A 223 -13.95 -12.89 2.93
C TYR A 223 -13.16 -12.14 4.00
N LEU A 224 -13.82 -11.60 5.02
CA LEU A 224 -13.17 -10.85 6.10
C LEU A 224 -12.99 -11.67 7.37
N ASN A 225 -13.40 -12.95 7.39
CA ASN A 225 -13.39 -13.81 8.58
C ASN A 225 -14.16 -13.20 9.77
N GLU A 226 -15.33 -12.60 9.53
CA GLU A 226 -16.19 -12.00 10.56
C GLU A 226 -16.80 -13.06 11.51
N GLN A 227 -16.75 -14.34 11.15
CA GLN A 227 -17.09 -15.44 12.04
C GLN A 227 -15.96 -15.84 12.98
N HIS A 228 -14.80 -15.16 12.92
CA HIS A 228 -13.61 -15.43 13.74
C HIS A 228 -13.20 -16.90 13.72
N ARG A 229 -13.21 -17.52 12.54
CA ARG A 229 -12.73 -18.90 12.39
C ARG A 229 -11.22 -18.92 12.52
N THR A 230 -10.71 -20.02 13.06
CA THR A 230 -9.28 -20.25 13.15
C THR A 230 -8.62 -20.22 11.77
N TRP A 231 -7.57 -19.43 11.64
CA TRP A 231 -6.65 -19.39 10.52
C TRP A 231 -5.21 -19.33 11.03
N HIS A 232 -4.23 -19.32 10.14
CA HIS A 232 -2.82 -19.31 10.55
C HIS A 232 -2.04 -18.19 9.85
N HIS A 233 -1.14 -17.55 10.59
CA HIS A 233 -0.25 -16.55 10.02
C HIS A 233 0.59 -17.15 8.88
N SER A 234 0.54 -16.54 7.69
CA SER A 234 1.08 -17.11 6.44
C SER A 234 2.58 -17.41 6.45
N ALA A 235 3.35 -16.79 7.33
CA ALA A 235 4.79 -17.04 7.48
C ALA A 235 5.19 -17.91 8.69
N THR A 236 4.48 -17.82 9.83
CA THR A 236 4.88 -18.45 11.11
C THR A 236 4.03 -19.66 11.47
N ASN A 237 2.89 -19.86 10.79
CA ASN A 237 1.86 -20.84 11.13
C ASN A 237 1.31 -20.70 12.55
N GLU A 238 1.43 -19.52 13.16
CA GLU A 238 0.79 -19.22 14.44
C GLU A 238 -0.72 -19.17 14.25
N GLU A 239 -1.47 -19.80 15.16
CA GLU A 239 -2.92 -19.78 15.15
C GLU A 239 -3.45 -18.37 15.40
N GLN A 240 -4.46 -17.95 14.64
CA GLN A 240 -5.09 -16.64 14.67
C GLN A 240 -6.62 -16.81 14.55
N THR A 241 -7.37 -15.86 15.08
CA THR A 241 -8.85 -15.80 14.97
C THR A 241 -9.36 -14.43 14.57
N GLU A 242 -8.45 -13.47 14.40
CA GLU A 242 -8.71 -12.10 14.00
C GLU A 242 -9.39 -12.09 12.62
N SER A 243 -10.39 -11.24 12.49
CA SER A 243 -10.97 -10.85 11.21
C SER A 243 -10.06 -9.82 10.53
N PHE A 244 -10.27 -9.60 9.23
CA PHE A 244 -9.60 -8.49 8.53
C PHE A 244 -9.88 -7.14 9.21
N LEU A 245 -11.08 -6.96 9.78
CA LEU A 245 -11.46 -5.72 10.47
C LEU A 245 -10.71 -5.54 11.80
N ASP A 246 -10.46 -6.62 12.54
CA ASP A 246 -9.66 -6.55 13.77
C ASP A 246 -8.23 -6.15 13.45
N LEU A 247 -7.65 -6.76 12.40
CA LEU A 247 -6.31 -6.41 11.91
C LEU A 247 -6.25 -4.97 11.38
N TYR A 248 -7.32 -4.49 10.73
CA TYR A 248 -7.46 -3.10 10.29
C TYR A 248 -7.49 -2.13 11.48
N GLU A 249 -8.28 -2.41 12.53
CA GLU A 249 -8.32 -1.56 13.73
C GLU A 249 -7.01 -1.62 14.53
N GLN A 250 -6.34 -2.78 14.59
CA GLN A 250 -4.99 -2.89 15.15
C GLN A 250 -4.00 -2.01 14.38
N ALA A 251 -4.02 -2.10 13.05
CA ALA A 251 -3.21 -1.24 12.19
C ALA A 251 -3.55 0.23 12.41
N ARG A 252 -4.83 0.58 12.59
CA ARG A 252 -5.29 1.96 12.78
C ARG A 252 -4.80 2.54 14.11
N ALA A 253 -4.86 1.76 15.19
CA ALA A 253 -4.30 2.17 16.49
C ALA A 253 -2.79 2.42 16.39
N GLU A 254 -2.05 1.55 15.72
CA GLU A 254 -0.62 1.70 15.44
C GLU A 254 -0.34 2.93 14.54
N GLY A 255 -1.16 3.12 13.51
CA GLY A 255 -1.10 4.26 12.60
C GLY A 255 -1.29 5.59 13.31
N ILE A 256 -2.27 5.68 14.21
CA ILE A 256 -2.51 6.88 15.02
C ILE A 256 -1.26 7.24 15.83
N GLU A 257 -0.64 6.27 16.50
CA GLU A 257 0.56 6.50 17.30
C GLU A 257 1.76 6.94 16.45
N VAL A 258 2.02 6.24 15.33
CA VAL A 258 3.14 6.56 14.43
C VAL A 258 2.96 7.93 13.79
N ILE A 259 1.79 8.23 13.23
CA ILE A 259 1.57 9.46 12.48
C ILE A 259 1.48 10.69 13.40
N ASP A 260 0.94 10.55 14.62
CA ASP A 260 0.99 11.63 15.62
C ASP A 260 2.45 11.96 16.00
N GLU A 261 3.27 10.95 16.27
CA GLU A 261 4.69 11.17 16.57
C GLU A 261 5.46 11.74 15.38
N LEU A 262 5.13 11.33 14.16
CA LEU A 262 5.69 11.87 12.92
C LEU A 262 5.36 13.37 12.80
N CYS A 263 4.11 13.76 13.05
CA CYS A 263 3.70 15.16 13.04
C CYS A 263 4.43 15.96 14.13
N ARG A 264 4.59 15.40 15.34
CA ARG A 264 5.35 16.02 16.43
C ARG A 264 6.83 16.16 16.08
N TYR A 265 7.41 15.19 15.37
CA TYR A 265 8.78 15.24 14.89
C TYR A 265 8.95 16.38 13.88
N TRP A 266 8.10 16.49 12.85
CA TRP A 266 8.19 17.58 11.87
C TRP A 266 7.99 18.97 12.46
N ARG A 267 7.14 19.13 13.48
CA ARG A 267 6.96 20.43 14.16
C ARG A 267 8.20 20.88 14.94
N ALA A 268 8.91 19.94 15.55
CA ALA A 268 10.10 20.23 16.34
C ALA A 268 11.00 18.98 16.40
N PRO A 269 11.90 18.80 15.41
CA PRO A 269 12.74 17.62 15.31
C PRO A 269 13.69 17.49 16.51
N THR A 270 13.68 16.33 17.18
CA THR A 270 14.64 15.99 18.23
C THR A 270 15.07 14.54 18.09
N THR A 271 16.26 14.21 18.60
CA THR A 271 16.77 12.83 18.63
C THR A 271 15.82 11.89 19.37
N ASN A 272 15.16 12.36 20.45
CA ASN A 272 14.22 11.52 21.20
C ASN A 272 13.02 11.13 20.34
N LYS A 273 12.36 12.08 19.68
CA LYS A 273 11.22 11.81 18.80
C LYS A 273 11.59 10.91 17.62
N LYS A 274 12.78 11.10 17.04
CA LYS A 274 13.33 10.19 16.01
C LYS A 274 13.47 8.77 16.54
N ASN A 275 14.01 8.61 17.75
CA ASN A 275 14.18 7.30 18.37
C ASN A 275 12.81 6.65 18.64
N THR A 276 11.83 7.42 19.11
CA THR A 276 10.44 6.94 19.28
C THR A 276 9.86 6.47 17.94
N LEU A 277 9.96 7.26 16.87
CA LEU A 277 9.54 6.85 15.53
C LEU A 277 10.24 5.56 15.07
N THR A 278 11.55 5.45 15.32
CA THR A 278 12.32 4.27 14.93
C THR A 278 11.84 3.02 15.65
N LEU A 279 11.45 3.14 16.92
CA LEU A 279 10.88 2.03 17.70
C LEU A 279 9.46 1.67 17.27
N LEU A 280 8.61 2.66 16.98
CA LEU A 280 7.22 2.44 16.55
C LEU A 280 7.13 1.84 15.13
N ILE A 281 7.97 2.33 14.22
CA ILE A 281 8.02 1.80 12.85
C ILE A 281 8.73 0.46 12.83
N ASP A 282 9.84 0.29 13.57
CA ASP A 282 10.67 -0.93 13.57
C ASP A 282 11.07 -1.39 12.15
N ASN A 283 11.91 -2.43 12.03
CA ASN A 283 12.32 -2.98 10.75
C ASN A 283 11.51 -4.23 10.38
N ARG A 284 10.20 -4.04 10.14
CA ARG A 284 9.23 -5.11 9.81
C ARG A 284 8.97 -5.22 8.31
N CYS A 285 8.87 -6.45 7.80
CA CYS A 285 8.47 -6.73 6.43
C CYS A 285 7.03 -6.28 6.17
N TYR A 286 6.76 -5.72 4.98
CA TYR A 286 5.42 -5.34 4.55
C TYR A 286 4.53 -6.60 4.42
N ASP A 287 5.08 -7.66 3.84
CA ASP A 287 4.32 -8.86 3.44
C ASP A 287 4.09 -9.87 4.58
N THR A 288 5.07 -10.04 5.47
CA THR A 288 4.94 -10.98 6.60
C THR A 288 4.55 -10.31 7.90
N GLY A 289 4.68 -8.99 8.01
CA GLY A 289 4.46 -8.29 9.27
C GLY A 289 5.48 -8.57 10.36
N LYS A 290 6.49 -9.42 10.12
CA LYS A 290 7.47 -9.84 11.14
C LYS A 290 8.80 -9.08 10.97
N PRO A 291 9.63 -9.02 12.03
CA PRO A 291 10.96 -8.42 11.96
C PRO A 291 11.81 -9.03 10.84
N LEU A 292 12.44 -8.17 10.03
CA LEU A 292 13.22 -8.61 8.86
C LEU A 292 14.39 -9.53 9.20
N HIS A 293 14.98 -9.39 10.38
CA HIS A 293 16.11 -10.24 10.80
C HIS A 293 15.74 -11.72 10.96
N LEU A 294 14.44 -12.06 11.04
CA LEU A 294 13.96 -13.44 11.11
C LEU A 294 13.95 -14.13 9.74
N ASN A 295 14.08 -13.39 8.63
CA ASN A 295 14.12 -13.91 7.25
C ASN A 295 12.95 -14.87 6.91
N LEU A 296 11.77 -14.60 7.47
CA LEU A 296 10.57 -15.42 7.25
C LEU A 296 10.02 -15.23 5.83
N LYS A 297 9.37 -16.28 5.32
CA LYS A 297 8.71 -16.28 4.02
C LYS A 297 7.29 -16.79 4.17
N ASN A 298 6.39 -16.21 3.40
CA ASN A 298 5.02 -16.68 3.28
C ASN A 298 5.01 -18.07 2.61
N GLN A 299 4.39 -19.03 3.28
CA GLN A 299 4.35 -20.44 2.85
C GLN A 299 3.06 -21.18 3.25
N TYR A 300 2.32 -20.67 4.25
CA TYR A 300 1.09 -21.27 4.73
C TYR A 300 -0.13 -20.53 4.16
N CYS A 301 -1.07 -21.29 3.60
CA CYS A 301 -2.32 -20.74 3.07
C CYS A 301 -3.46 -21.76 3.13
N ASN A 302 -4.70 -21.26 3.18
CA ASN A 302 -5.93 -22.01 2.98
C ASN A 302 -6.88 -21.18 2.09
N PRO A 303 -6.71 -21.22 0.76
CA PRO A 303 -7.37 -20.28 -0.14
C PRO A 303 -8.89 -20.44 -0.18
N ILE A 304 -9.61 -19.33 -0.18
CA ILE A 304 -11.09 -19.29 -0.29
C ILE A 304 -11.60 -18.73 -1.63
N ILE A 305 -10.68 -18.39 -2.54
CA ILE A 305 -10.94 -17.87 -3.88
C ILE A 305 -10.33 -18.72 -5.00
#